data_AF-A0A434MLD2-F1
#
_entry.id   AF-A0A434MLD2-F1
#
_cell.length_a   1.000
_cell.length_b   1.000
_cell.length_c   1.000
_cell.angle_alpha   90.00
_cell.angle_beta   90.00
_cell.angle_gamma   90.00
#
_symmetry.space_group_name_H-M   'P 1'
#
loop_
_entity.id
_entity.type
_entity.pdbx_description
1 polymer ?
#
loop_
_entity_poly.entity_id
_entity_poly.type
_entity_poly.pdbx_seq_one_letter_code
_entity_poly.pdbx_strand_id
1 'polypeptide(L)'
;MIVLAFALSLVLLLITALHVYWGIGGIWPGRDAASCARAVVGFRGVDEMPAPFASFAVAACLGLATLWPMALEGVFATPFPKAGLAATALLIALVFLARGIAGFTPWWRRLAPEQPFARLDVSYYSPLCLLIGLGFAVLAITEFAR
;
A
#
# COMPACT_ATOMS: atom_id res chain seq x y z
N MET A 1 -20.54 4.17 -4.65
CA MET A 1 -19.14 3.90 -5.07
C MET A 1 -18.68 2.50 -4.63
N ILE A 2 -19.63 1.59 -4.38
CA ILE A 2 -19.40 0.30 -3.74
C ILE A 2 -18.43 -0.61 -4.50
N VAL A 3 -18.48 -0.64 -5.83
CA VAL A 3 -17.55 -1.44 -6.65
C VAL A 3 -16.10 -0.99 -6.45
N LEU A 4 -15.86 0.34 -6.41
CA LEU A 4 -14.52 0.89 -6.12
C LEU A 4 -14.08 0.52 -4.70
N ALA A 5 -14.98 0.59 -3.72
CA ALA A 5 -14.67 0.23 -2.35
C ALA A 5 -14.22 -1.24 -2.23
N PHE A 6 -14.98 -2.17 -2.80
CA PHE A 6 -14.59 -3.59 -2.82
C PHE A 6 -13.28 -3.82 -3.57
N ALA A 7 -13.07 -3.16 -4.72
CA ALA A 7 -11.83 -3.30 -5.48
C ALA A 7 -10.61 -2.83 -4.68
N LEU A 8 -10.70 -1.65 -4.03
CA LEU A 8 -9.63 -1.12 -3.18
C LEU A 8 -9.36 -2.03 -1.99
N SER A 9 -10.41 -2.47 -1.28
CA SER A 9 -10.27 -3.37 -0.14
C SER A 9 -9.67 -4.71 -0.54
N LEU A 10 -10.06 -5.29 -1.68
CA LEU A 10 -9.46 -6.52 -2.18
C LEU A 10 -7.97 -6.35 -2.48
N VAL A 11 -7.59 -5.28 -3.18
CA VAL A 11 -6.19 -5.00 -3.50
C VAL A 11 -5.35 -4.82 -2.23
N LEU A 12 -5.83 -4.03 -1.26
CA LEU A 12 -5.14 -3.83 0.00
C LEU A 12 -5.03 -5.12 0.81
N LEU A 13 -6.06 -5.96 0.80
CA LEU A 13 -6.03 -7.26 1.47
C LEU A 13 -4.98 -8.19 0.85
N LEU A 14 -4.87 -8.23 -0.47
CA LEU A 14 -3.83 -9.01 -1.17
C LEU A 14 -2.42 -8.52 -0.82
N ILE A 15 -2.21 -7.20 -0.77
CA ILE A 15 -0.91 -6.62 -0.36
C ILE A 15 -0.63 -6.90 1.12
N THR A 16 -1.66 -6.86 1.98
CA THR A 16 -1.56 -7.22 3.40
C THR A 16 -1.11 -8.68 3.56
N ALA A 17 -1.75 -9.60 2.84
CA ALA A 17 -1.40 -11.01 2.86
C ALA A 17 0.05 -11.25 2.40
N LEU A 18 0.51 -10.50 1.40
CA LEU A 18 1.89 -10.57 0.93
C LEU A 18 2.89 -10.08 2.00
N HIS A 19 2.57 -9.03 2.76
CA HIS A 19 3.40 -8.58 3.88
C HIS A 19 3.41 -9.58 5.03
N VAL A 20 2.26 -10.19 5.37
CA VAL A 20 2.22 -11.29 6.34
C VAL A 20 3.10 -12.45 5.88
N TYR A 21 3.01 -12.82 4.60
CA TYR A 21 3.83 -13.87 4.00
C TYR A 21 5.33 -13.58 4.13
N TRP A 22 5.79 -12.36 3.85
CA TRP A 22 7.18 -11.98 4.08
C TRP A 22 7.56 -11.97 5.57
N GLY A 23 6.64 -11.55 6.45
CA GLY A 23 6.86 -11.56 7.91
C GLY A 23 7.09 -12.96 8.48
N ILE A 24 6.56 -14.01 7.86
CA ILE A 24 6.78 -15.42 8.26
C ILE A 24 7.91 -16.11 7.47
N GLY A 25 8.72 -15.36 6.71
CA GLY A 25 9.89 -15.89 5.99
C GLY A 25 9.64 -16.25 4.52
N GLY A 26 8.55 -15.78 3.93
CA GLY A 26 8.27 -15.92 2.51
C GLY A 26 9.34 -15.26 1.62
N ILE A 27 9.61 -15.86 0.46
CA ILE A 27 10.71 -15.45 -0.44
C ILE A 27 10.27 -15.08 -1.86
N TRP A 28 8.97 -15.17 -2.18
CA TRP A 28 8.45 -14.66 -3.45
C TRP A 28 8.52 -13.13 -3.51
N PRO A 29 8.92 -12.50 -4.63
CA PRO A 29 9.14 -13.05 -5.98
C PRO A 29 10.58 -13.53 -6.25
N GLY A 30 11.40 -13.63 -5.22
CA GLY A 30 12.77 -14.16 -5.30
C GLY A 30 12.85 -15.69 -5.29
N ARG A 31 14.09 -16.18 -5.30
CA ARG A 31 14.44 -17.61 -5.12
C ARG A 31 15.12 -17.89 -3.79
N ASP A 32 15.54 -16.83 -3.11
CA ASP A 32 16.21 -16.79 -1.82
C ASP A 32 15.88 -15.45 -1.14
N ALA A 33 16.25 -15.29 0.13
CA ALA A 33 15.96 -14.08 0.89
C ALA A 33 16.58 -12.82 0.24
N ALA A 34 17.79 -12.93 -0.30
CA ALA A 34 18.53 -11.82 -0.90
C ALA A 34 17.88 -11.31 -2.19
N SER A 35 17.54 -12.22 -3.10
CA SER A 35 16.84 -11.91 -4.35
C SER A 35 15.42 -11.40 -4.09
N CYS A 36 14.74 -11.89 -3.05
CA CYS A 36 13.47 -11.35 -2.62
C CYS A 36 13.63 -9.92 -2.12
N ALA A 37 14.59 -9.66 -1.23
CA ALA A 37 14.84 -8.32 -0.68
C ALA A 37 15.20 -7.30 -1.78
N ARG A 38 16.05 -7.68 -2.74
CA ARG A 38 16.35 -6.84 -3.93
C ARG A 38 15.13 -6.56 -4.82
N ALA A 39 14.10 -7.41 -4.78
CA ALA A 39 12.89 -7.26 -5.60
C ALA A 39 11.78 -6.44 -4.92
N VAL A 40 11.72 -6.43 -3.58
CA VAL A 40 10.59 -5.85 -2.82
C VAL A 40 10.99 -4.70 -1.90
N VAL A 41 12.27 -4.61 -1.50
CA VAL A 41 12.82 -3.54 -0.66
C VAL A 41 13.67 -2.58 -1.49
N GLY A 42 14.62 -3.13 -2.24
CA GLY A 42 15.37 -2.39 -3.27
C GLY A 42 16.38 -1.35 -2.79
N PHE A 43 16.53 -1.14 -1.48
CA PHE A 43 17.54 -0.23 -0.91
C PHE A 43 18.95 -0.68 -1.25
N ARG A 44 19.86 0.29 -1.45
CA ARG A 44 21.25 0.01 -1.84
C ARG A 44 21.90 -0.97 -0.87
N GLY A 45 22.46 -2.05 -1.43
CA GLY A 45 23.16 -3.06 -0.64
C GLY A 45 22.26 -3.98 0.18
N VAL A 46 20.95 -4.02 -0.11
CA VAL A 46 20.05 -4.97 0.55
C VAL A 46 20.37 -6.41 0.10
N ASP A 47 20.71 -7.25 1.06
CA ASP A 47 21.08 -8.66 0.88
C ASP A 47 20.21 -9.60 1.73
N GLU A 48 19.41 -9.07 2.65
CA GLU A 48 18.48 -9.84 3.48
C GLU A 48 17.13 -9.14 3.61
N MET A 49 16.10 -9.92 3.97
CA MET A 49 14.78 -9.38 4.26
C MET A 49 14.84 -8.55 5.56
N PRO A 50 14.13 -7.39 5.64
CA PRO A 50 13.99 -6.66 6.89
C PRO A 50 13.41 -7.53 8.00
N ALA A 51 13.62 -7.11 9.25
CA ALA A 51 13.09 -7.80 10.41
C ALA A 51 11.57 -8.06 10.25
N PRO A 52 11.06 -9.26 10.62
CA PRO A 52 9.65 -9.62 10.51
C PRO A 52 8.67 -8.57 11.03
N PHE A 53 9.05 -7.88 12.11
CA PHE A 53 8.28 -6.80 12.69
C PHE A 53 7.93 -5.69 11.69
N ALA A 54 8.85 -5.32 10.79
CA ALA A 54 8.59 -4.30 9.78
C ALA A 54 7.47 -4.73 8.83
N SER A 55 7.49 -5.98 8.36
CA SER A 55 6.44 -6.53 7.49
C SER A 55 5.10 -6.62 8.21
N PHE A 56 5.07 -7.06 9.47
CA PHE A 56 3.84 -7.10 10.25
C PHE A 56 3.28 -5.71 10.58
N ALA A 57 4.13 -4.73 10.82
CA ALA A 57 3.71 -3.35 11.03
C ALA A 57 3.00 -2.79 9.78
N VAL A 58 3.59 -3.00 8.60
CA VAL A 58 2.95 -2.60 7.33
C VAL A 58 1.66 -3.39 7.10
N ALA A 59 1.66 -4.70 7.35
CA ALA A 59 0.45 -5.53 7.24
C ALA A 59 -0.68 -5.03 8.16
N ALA A 60 -0.37 -4.66 9.40
CA ALA A 60 -1.37 -4.11 10.32
C ALA A 60 -1.97 -2.79 9.80
N CYS A 61 -1.12 -1.87 9.32
CA CYS A 61 -1.58 -0.61 8.73
C CYS A 61 -2.47 -0.83 7.50
N LEU A 62 -2.07 -1.72 6.59
CA LEU A 62 -2.84 -2.03 5.38
C LEU A 62 -4.13 -2.79 5.68
N GLY A 63 -4.09 -3.70 6.66
CA GLY A 63 -5.27 -4.44 7.13
C GLY A 63 -6.31 -3.49 7.72
N LEU A 64 -5.89 -2.50 8.51
CA LEU A 64 -6.79 -1.44 9.00
C LEU A 64 -7.30 -0.57 7.85
N ALA A 65 -6.44 -0.15 6.93
CA ALA A 65 -6.83 0.67 5.78
C ALA A 65 -7.84 -0.05 4.85
N THR A 66 -7.79 -1.37 4.77
CA THR A 66 -8.73 -2.21 4.00
C THR A 66 -10.19 -2.01 4.43
N LEU A 67 -10.43 -1.65 5.69
CA LEU A 67 -11.77 -1.48 6.24
C LEU A 67 -12.41 -0.14 5.83
N TRP A 68 -11.61 0.88 5.51
CA TRP A 68 -12.11 2.25 5.30
C TRP A 68 -13.04 2.42 4.08
N PRO A 69 -12.72 1.88 2.89
CA PRO A 69 -13.61 2.00 1.74
C PRO A 69 -14.99 1.37 2.02
N MET A 70 -15.00 0.25 2.74
CA MET A 70 -16.20 -0.49 3.12
C MET A 70 -17.02 0.24 4.19
N ALA A 71 -16.34 0.89 5.15
CA ALA A 71 -16.96 1.73 6.16
C ALA A 71 -17.66 2.96 5.53
N LEU A 72 -17.01 3.63 4.58
CA LEU A 72 -17.58 4.80 3.89
C LEU A 72 -18.86 4.46 3.11
N GLU A 73 -18.90 3.28 2.48
CA GLU A 73 -20.08 2.81 1.76
C GLU A 73 -21.12 2.12 2.68
N GLY A 74 -20.88 2.10 3.99
CA GLY A 74 -21.86 1.61 4.98
C GLY A 74 -22.07 0.10 4.99
N VAL A 75 -21.06 -0.69 4.58
CA VAL A 75 -21.18 -2.15 4.52
C VAL A 75 -21.27 -2.79 5.90
N PHE A 76 -20.71 -2.15 6.93
CA PHE A 76 -20.85 -2.56 8.32
C PHE A 76 -21.11 -1.34 9.21
N ALA A 77 -21.71 -1.58 10.37
CA ALA A 77 -21.95 -0.53 11.35
C ALA A 77 -20.62 -0.03 11.93
N THR A 78 -20.45 1.29 11.98
CA THR A 78 -19.29 1.93 12.60
C THR A 78 -19.77 3.00 13.58
N PRO A 79 -19.06 3.22 14.70
CA PRO A 79 -19.39 4.29 15.63
C PRO A 79 -18.95 5.68 15.13
N PHE A 80 -18.27 5.76 13.98
CA PHE A 80 -17.64 6.98 13.50
C PHE A 80 -18.54 7.75 12.55
N PRO A 81 -18.56 9.10 12.63
CA PRO A 81 -19.25 9.92 11.65
C PRO A 81 -18.58 9.81 10.29
N LYS A 82 -19.39 9.83 9.21
CA LYS A 82 -18.89 9.66 7.84
C LYS A 82 -17.86 10.72 7.43
N ALA A 83 -18.02 11.96 7.88
CA ALA A 83 -17.04 13.03 7.65
C ALA A 83 -15.65 12.69 8.25
N GLY A 84 -15.63 12.07 9.43
CA GLY A 84 -14.39 11.61 10.06
C GLY A 84 -13.74 10.47 9.27
N LEU A 85 -14.55 9.50 8.82
CA LEU A 85 -14.07 8.43 7.93
C LEU A 85 -13.51 8.97 6.62
N ALA A 86 -14.16 9.97 6.03
CA ALA A 86 -13.72 10.62 4.78
C ALA A 86 -12.42 11.39 4.98
N ALA A 87 -12.26 12.10 6.10
CA ALA A 87 -11.02 12.80 6.44
C ALA A 87 -9.85 11.82 6.58
N THR A 88 -10.04 10.71 7.29
CA THR A 88 -9.02 9.67 7.40
C THR A 88 -8.74 8.98 6.07
N ALA A 89 -9.76 8.73 5.23
CA ALA A 89 -9.55 8.23 3.88
C ALA A 89 -8.70 9.19 3.03
N LEU A 90 -8.87 10.50 3.17
CA LEU A 90 -8.03 11.48 2.50
C LEU A 90 -6.58 11.43 3.01
N LEU A 91 -6.35 11.24 4.31
CA LEU A 91 -5.00 11.04 4.85
C LEU A 91 -4.34 9.77 4.28
N ILE A 92 -5.07 8.67 4.22
CA ILE A 92 -4.61 7.43 3.59
C ILE A 92 -4.26 7.68 2.12
N ALA A 93 -5.11 8.41 1.40
CA ALA A 93 -4.87 8.80 0.01
C ALA A 93 -3.54 9.55 -0.13
N LEU A 94 -3.29 10.55 0.72
CA LEU A 94 -2.06 11.34 0.69
C LEU A 94 -0.81 10.49 0.92
N VAL A 95 -0.85 9.51 1.85
CA VAL A 95 0.28 8.61 2.09
C VAL A 95 0.61 7.78 0.84
N PHE A 96 -0.42 7.17 0.22
CA PHE A 96 -0.24 6.37 -0.99
C PHE A 96 0.19 7.21 -2.19
N LEU A 97 -0.38 8.41 -2.36
CA LEU A 97 0.02 9.33 -3.42
C LEU A 97 1.46 9.80 -3.23
N ALA A 98 1.84 10.20 -2.03
CA ALA A 98 3.22 10.59 -1.72
C ALA A 98 4.19 9.45 -2.02
N ARG A 99 3.87 8.22 -1.59
CA ARG A 99 4.70 7.06 -1.92
C ARG A 99 4.74 6.80 -3.42
N GLY A 100 3.61 6.81 -4.12
CA GLY A 100 3.55 6.59 -5.56
C GLY A 100 4.35 7.64 -6.35
N ILE A 101 4.25 8.92 -5.99
CA ILE A 101 5.03 10.00 -6.62
C ILE A 101 6.53 9.82 -6.34
N ALA A 102 6.91 9.45 -5.11
CA ALA A 102 8.31 9.29 -4.74
C ALA A 102 9.05 8.32 -5.67
N GLY A 103 8.42 7.23 -6.14
CA GLY A 103 9.08 6.23 -7.00
C GLY A 103 9.51 6.73 -8.38
N PHE A 104 8.95 7.86 -8.84
CA PHE A 104 9.36 8.51 -10.09
C PHE A 104 10.43 9.59 -9.88
N THR A 105 10.82 9.87 -8.64
CA THR A 105 11.81 10.91 -8.32
C THR A 105 13.25 10.40 -8.43
N PRO A 106 14.20 11.23 -8.88
CA PRO A 106 15.62 10.88 -8.88
C PRO A 106 16.18 10.60 -7.48
N TRP A 107 15.65 11.27 -6.46
CA TRP A 107 16.03 11.06 -5.06
C TRP A 107 15.72 9.62 -4.62
N TRP A 108 14.50 9.15 -4.85
CA TRP A 108 14.12 7.78 -4.51
C TRP A 108 14.94 6.74 -5.28
N ARG A 109 15.21 6.99 -6.56
CA ARG A 109 16.06 6.11 -7.37
C ARG A 109 17.48 5.97 -6.82
N ARG A 110 18.02 7.01 -6.18
CA ARG A 110 19.33 6.95 -5.51
C ARG A 110 19.28 6.14 -4.21
N LEU A 111 18.15 6.16 -3.51
CA LEU A 111 17.94 5.46 -2.25
C LEU A 111 17.67 3.97 -2.47
N ALA A 112 16.81 3.64 -3.44
CA ALA A 112 16.44 2.28 -3.82
C ALA A 112 16.84 1.93 -5.28
N PRO A 113 18.15 1.78 -5.55
CA PRO A 113 18.65 1.53 -6.89
C PRO A 113 18.63 0.06 -7.32
N GLU A 114 18.43 -0.89 -6.41
CA GLU A 114 18.63 -2.32 -6.68
C GLU A 114 17.63 -2.88 -7.70
N GLN A 115 18.07 -3.86 -8.48
CA GLN A 115 17.23 -4.57 -9.46
C GLN A 115 16.80 -5.94 -8.91
N PRO A 116 15.55 -6.37 -9.17
CA PRO A 116 14.58 -5.78 -10.08
C PRO A 116 13.67 -4.69 -9.48
N PHE A 117 13.80 -4.37 -8.18
CA PHE A 117 12.92 -3.39 -7.51
C PHE A 117 12.83 -2.07 -8.27
N ALA A 118 13.96 -1.52 -8.72
CA ALA A 118 13.99 -0.24 -9.39
C ALA A 118 13.07 -0.19 -10.63
N ARG A 119 13.07 -1.26 -11.44
CA ARG A 119 12.16 -1.40 -12.57
C ARG A 119 10.72 -1.63 -12.12
N LEU A 120 10.51 -2.56 -11.18
CA LEU A 120 9.18 -2.91 -10.68
C LEU A 120 8.49 -1.73 -9.99
N ASP A 121 9.25 -0.86 -9.33
CA ASP A 121 8.72 0.31 -8.64
C ASP A 121 8.09 1.29 -9.63
N VAL A 122 8.77 1.57 -10.75
CA VAL A 122 8.25 2.47 -11.79
C VAL A 122 7.12 1.81 -12.60
N SER A 123 7.23 0.51 -12.88
CA SER A 123 6.27 -0.19 -13.75
C SER A 123 5.01 -0.66 -13.03
N TYR A 124 5.08 -0.97 -11.74
CA TYR A 124 3.99 -1.61 -11.01
C TYR A 124 3.73 -1.00 -9.63
N TYR A 125 4.73 -0.92 -8.75
CA TYR A 125 4.47 -0.58 -7.35
C TYR A 125 4.02 0.88 -7.16
N SER A 126 4.70 1.83 -7.81
CA SER A 126 4.34 3.24 -7.74
C SER A 126 3.03 3.55 -8.48
N PRO A 127 2.77 3.05 -9.71
CA PRO A 127 1.46 3.15 -10.33
C PRO A 127 0.32 2.58 -9.46
N LEU A 128 0.53 1.42 -8.84
CA LEU A 128 -0.45 0.81 -7.94
C LEU A 128 -0.73 1.70 -6.72
N CYS A 129 0.32 2.25 -6.10
CA CYS A 129 0.16 3.20 -4.98
C CYS A 129 -0.62 4.44 -5.42
N LEU A 130 -0.34 5.00 -6.60
CA LEU A 130 -1.10 6.14 -7.14
C LEU A 130 -2.58 5.80 -7.35
N LEU A 131 -2.88 4.63 -7.93
CA LEU A 131 -4.26 4.19 -8.16
C LEU A 131 -5.03 3.98 -6.85
N ILE A 132 -4.38 3.36 -5.85
CA ILE A 132 -4.97 3.21 -4.51
C ILE A 132 -5.23 4.58 -3.90
N GLY A 133 -4.25 5.48 -3.93
CA GLY A 133 -4.36 6.83 -3.38
C GLY A 133 -5.48 7.64 -4.05
N LEU A 134 -5.56 7.62 -5.38
CA LEU A 134 -6.65 8.25 -6.13
C LEU A 134 -8.01 7.64 -5.78
N GLY A 135 -8.10 6.32 -5.63
CA GLY A 135 -9.33 5.64 -5.24
C GLY A 135 -9.85 6.12 -3.87
N PHE A 136 -8.96 6.20 -2.88
CA PHE A 136 -9.32 6.77 -1.56
C PHE A 136 -9.72 8.25 -1.65
N ALA A 137 -9.01 9.06 -2.44
CA ALA A 137 -9.32 10.48 -2.61
C ALA A 137 -10.72 10.66 -3.22
N VAL A 138 -11.05 9.88 -4.25
CA VAL A 138 -12.38 9.91 -4.88
C VAL A 138 -13.47 9.53 -3.87
N LEU A 139 -13.28 8.45 -3.09
CA LEU A 139 -14.23 8.06 -2.04
C LEU A 139 -14.41 9.16 -0.98
N ALA A 140 -13.32 9.76 -0.52
CA ALA A 140 -13.36 10.83 0.49
C ALA A 140 -14.09 12.08 -0.04
N ILE A 141 -13.70 12.59 -1.22
CA ILE A 141 -14.27 13.80 -1.82
C ILE A 141 -15.75 13.61 -2.13
N THR A 142 -16.13 12.44 -2.64
CA THR A 142 -17.55 12.15 -2.91
C THR A 142 -18.38 12.05 -1.65
N GLU A 143 -17.82 11.56 -0.54
CA GLU A 143 -18.54 11.55 0.75
C GLU A 143 -18.67 12.96 1.34
N PHE A 144 -17.67 13.84 1.19
CA PHE A 144 -17.79 15.24 1.63
C PHE A 144 -18.81 16.06 0.82
N ALA A 145 -19.13 15.62 -0.40
CA ALA A 145 -20.09 16.28 -1.27
C ALA A 145 -21.55 15.82 -1.03
N ARG A 146 -21.79 14.86 -0.13
CA ARG A 146 -23.12 14.38 0.28
C ARG A 146 -23.62 15.13 1.51
#